data_AF-A0A401KPC5-F1
#
_entry.id   AF-A0A401KPC5-F1
#
_cell.length_a   1.000
_cell.length_b   1.000
_cell.length_c   1.000
_cell.angle_alpha   90.00
_cell.angle_beta   90.00
_cell.angle_gamma   90.00
#
_symmetry.space_group_name_H-M   'P 1'
#
loop_
_entity.id
_entity.type
_entity.pdbx_description
1 polymer ?
#
loop_
_entity_poly.entity_id
_entity_poly.type
_entity_poly.pdbx_seq_one_letter_code
_entity_poly.pdbx_strand_id
1 'polypeptide(L)'
;MSSSRPSPQAQIYPGKGLGFISMLTLGASLHNVLSRVKAHPQIYPAIDIAYSSAEPLNKPVTLQLPSSGLRLRFDGPDQRLRLIEVLDFSKIALVYKNQEVLKGVKPGEQSVTQQGPNFRHVYNRLFGPSYPGEYIPPDSPQSPYGTYVLSYPGVAFSFPLQNSAWSDQCDFVALLSSSAALPATSMAIFQGSSWPESRNKLFTQQPQFPRSPALASKSRESVPDEIEEFLILGGGKIEVVRRSSPSAVIALSETTPQDLVAEFGPPDAIYRKHDRRIAIHRAAGRSGGEDALHMGSSPGRIDVTDIDQSSNNSVSDDSDDELFQPNAADPSSLPSECFFNYFHHGFDAFISYPTTPGPAFPESDQRDPTPPPPHSQLVVTKIILHGNVPGSYPFNRHRRSRWRIVFSSPDDFVTSETRYEEVSERLRSTWKGSYASPAEERALQRPMVLNRGWGDSPESSVEFLGGWEESTGKGQRTGHEGHDGGLGNTELFGFPGLLFEVMKNGAVSCLTIY
;
A
#
# COMPACT_ATOMS: atom_id res chain seq x y z
N MET A 1 37.04 -10.22 -17.52
CA MET A 1 35.76 -10.53 -18.19
C MET A 1 34.70 -10.68 -17.12
N SER A 2 33.88 -9.64 -16.92
CA SER A 2 32.74 -9.70 -15.99
C SER A 2 31.68 -10.60 -16.62
N SER A 3 31.43 -11.76 -16.03
CA SER A 3 30.28 -12.58 -16.42
C SER A 3 29.03 -11.80 -16.05
N SER A 4 28.32 -11.30 -17.06
CA SER A 4 27.00 -10.72 -16.87
C SER A 4 26.12 -11.78 -16.21
N ARG A 5 25.78 -11.60 -14.94
CA ARG A 5 24.72 -12.38 -14.29
C ARG A 5 23.50 -12.35 -15.23
N PRO A 6 22.91 -13.49 -15.58
CA PRO A 6 21.70 -13.49 -16.39
C PRO A 6 20.65 -12.62 -15.70
N SER A 7 20.01 -11.73 -16.45
CA SER A 7 18.89 -10.95 -15.94
C SER A 7 17.84 -11.92 -15.37
N PRO A 8 17.29 -11.64 -14.18
CA PRO A 8 16.34 -12.54 -13.55
C PRO A 8 15.14 -12.77 -14.48
N GLN A 9 14.88 -14.03 -14.82
CA GLN A 9 13.74 -14.39 -15.66
C GLN A 9 12.44 -14.24 -14.87
N ALA A 10 11.44 -13.62 -15.49
CA ALA A 10 10.11 -13.42 -14.94
C ALA A 10 9.13 -14.45 -15.52
N GLN A 11 8.70 -15.38 -14.66
CA GLN A 11 7.69 -16.36 -15.02
C GLN A 11 6.30 -15.70 -15.13
N ILE A 12 5.58 -16.03 -16.18
CA ILE A 12 4.18 -15.64 -16.40
C ILE A 12 3.26 -16.68 -15.78
N TYR A 13 2.33 -16.22 -14.96
CA TYR A 13 1.23 -17.02 -14.43
C TYR A 13 -0.10 -16.39 -14.90
N PRO A 14 -0.69 -16.89 -16.00
CA PRO A 14 -1.95 -16.37 -16.52
C PRO A 14 -3.03 -16.36 -15.43
N GLY A 15 -3.77 -15.26 -15.32
CA GLY A 15 -4.81 -15.12 -14.31
C GLY A 15 -4.30 -14.87 -12.89
N LYS A 16 -2.98 -14.84 -12.66
CA LYS A 16 -2.41 -14.80 -11.31
C LYS A 16 -1.34 -13.73 -11.12
N GLY A 17 -0.35 -13.60 -12.00
CA GLY A 17 0.75 -12.67 -11.75
C GLY A 17 1.99 -12.85 -12.61
N LEU A 18 3.03 -12.10 -12.25
CA LEU A 18 4.32 -12.04 -12.93
C LEU A 18 5.49 -12.08 -11.95
N GLY A 19 6.58 -12.77 -12.34
CA GLY A 19 7.89 -12.70 -11.67
C GLY A 19 8.32 -13.97 -10.94
N PHE A 20 9.56 -13.97 -10.46
CA PHE A 20 10.09 -15.05 -9.64
C PHE A 20 9.33 -15.12 -8.31
N ILE A 21 8.78 -16.30 -7.97
CA ILE A 21 8.02 -16.54 -6.73
C ILE A 21 6.89 -15.52 -6.53
N SER A 22 6.11 -15.22 -7.57
CA SER A 22 4.88 -14.40 -7.48
C SER A 22 5.08 -13.01 -6.85
N MET A 23 6.19 -12.33 -7.20
CA MET A 23 6.49 -10.98 -6.71
C MET A 23 5.34 -9.99 -7.00
N LEU A 24 4.76 -10.05 -8.22
CA LEU A 24 3.65 -9.20 -8.66
C LEU A 24 2.39 -10.06 -8.87
N THR A 25 1.59 -10.22 -7.82
CA THR A 25 0.38 -11.06 -7.84
C THR A 25 -0.87 -10.20 -7.98
N LEU A 26 -1.77 -10.57 -8.90
CA LEU A 26 -3.10 -9.97 -9.00
C LEU A 26 -3.81 -10.08 -7.66
N GLY A 27 -4.47 -8.99 -7.26
CA GLY A 27 -5.04 -8.85 -5.94
C GLY A 27 -4.04 -8.47 -4.85
N ALA A 28 -2.73 -8.41 -5.06
CA ALA A 28 -1.85 -7.84 -4.02
C ALA A 28 -2.19 -6.36 -3.77
N SER A 29 -2.04 -5.88 -2.53
CA SER A 29 -2.25 -4.46 -2.22
C SER A 29 -1.14 -3.59 -2.81
N LEU A 30 -1.45 -2.33 -3.11
CA LEU A 30 -0.48 -1.33 -3.56
C LEU A 30 0.67 -1.20 -2.57
N HIS A 31 0.36 -1.21 -1.28
CA HIS A 31 1.38 -1.22 -0.22
C HIS A 31 2.34 -2.39 -0.35
N ASN A 32 1.82 -3.61 -0.48
CA ASN A 32 2.65 -4.81 -0.60
C ASN A 32 3.53 -4.78 -1.86
N VAL A 33 2.97 -4.39 -3.00
CA VAL A 33 3.70 -4.32 -4.27
C VAL A 33 4.79 -3.25 -4.22
N LEU A 34 4.49 -2.04 -3.74
CA LEU A 34 5.48 -0.97 -3.61
C LEU A 34 6.60 -1.34 -2.64
N SER A 35 6.28 -1.93 -1.48
CA SER A 35 7.29 -2.38 -0.52
C SER A 35 8.27 -3.39 -1.15
N ARG A 36 7.75 -4.34 -1.94
CA ARG A 36 8.56 -5.32 -2.66
C ARG A 36 9.43 -4.70 -3.75
N VAL A 37 8.87 -3.80 -4.56
CA VAL A 37 9.60 -3.11 -5.63
C VAL A 37 10.70 -2.25 -5.04
N LYS A 38 10.41 -1.46 -3.99
CA LYS A 38 11.37 -0.61 -3.27
C LYS A 38 12.50 -1.41 -2.61
N ALA A 39 12.23 -2.63 -2.16
CA ALA A 39 13.25 -3.53 -1.63
C ALA A 39 14.24 -4.05 -2.69
N HIS A 40 13.98 -3.84 -3.98
CA HIS A 40 14.83 -4.31 -5.09
C HIS A 40 15.24 -3.15 -6.03
N PRO A 41 15.94 -2.11 -5.53
CA PRO A 41 16.29 -0.93 -6.32
C PRO A 41 17.20 -1.24 -7.51
N GLN A 42 17.95 -2.34 -7.46
CA GLN A 42 18.80 -2.80 -8.58
C GLN A 42 17.97 -3.30 -9.77
N ILE A 43 16.77 -3.84 -9.52
CA ILE A 43 15.86 -4.32 -10.57
C ILE A 43 14.92 -3.19 -11.00
N TYR A 44 14.49 -2.36 -10.05
CA TYR A 44 13.53 -1.27 -10.26
C TYR A 44 14.11 0.07 -9.77
N PRO A 45 15.07 0.65 -10.52
CA PRO A 45 15.76 1.89 -10.10
C PRO A 45 14.88 3.13 -10.21
N ALA A 46 13.80 3.08 -11.01
CA ALA A 46 12.83 4.15 -11.16
C ALA A 46 11.41 3.59 -10.99
N ILE A 47 10.59 4.33 -10.25
CA ILE A 47 9.21 3.98 -9.91
C ILE A 47 8.35 5.21 -10.11
N ASP A 48 7.49 5.19 -11.12
CA ASP A 48 6.58 6.31 -11.40
C ASP A 48 5.17 5.97 -10.93
N ILE A 49 4.54 6.90 -10.19
CA ILE A 49 3.18 6.72 -9.68
C ILE A 49 2.29 7.81 -10.27
N ALA A 50 1.22 7.40 -10.94
CA ALA A 50 0.19 8.28 -11.46
C ALA A 50 -1.15 7.99 -10.76
N TYR A 51 -1.83 9.05 -10.31
CA TYR A 51 -3.12 8.99 -9.62
C TYR A 51 -3.92 10.25 -9.90
N SER A 52 -5.24 10.20 -9.68
CA SER A 52 -6.09 11.39 -9.73
C SER A 52 -5.94 12.19 -8.44
N SER A 53 -5.47 13.44 -8.52
CA SER A 53 -5.38 14.31 -7.34
C SER A 53 -6.76 14.75 -6.83
N ALA A 54 -7.78 14.81 -7.70
CA ALA A 54 -9.14 15.16 -7.32
C ALA A 54 -9.91 13.98 -6.70
N GLU A 55 -9.64 12.75 -7.17
CA GLU A 55 -10.39 11.54 -6.78
C GLU A 55 -9.44 10.35 -6.51
N PRO A 56 -8.49 10.46 -5.56
CA PRO A 56 -7.41 9.49 -5.37
C PRO A 56 -7.90 8.13 -4.85
N LEU A 57 -9.09 8.07 -4.27
CA LEU A 57 -9.70 6.85 -3.72
C LEU A 57 -10.74 6.21 -4.64
N ASN A 58 -11.17 6.89 -5.71
CA ASN A 58 -12.17 6.35 -6.64
C ASN A 58 -11.54 5.94 -7.98
N LYS A 59 -10.52 6.68 -8.43
CA LYS A 59 -9.86 6.39 -9.72
C LYS A 59 -8.69 5.41 -9.53
N PRO A 60 -8.40 4.57 -10.54
CA PRO A 60 -7.26 3.66 -10.49
C PRO A 60 -5.92 4.35 -10.26
N VAL A 61 -5.05 3.70 -9.49
CA VAL A 61 -3.65 4.12 -9.33
C VAL A 61 -2.79 3.32 -10.30
N THR A 62 -1.89 4.01 -11.02
CA THR A 62 -0.99 3.40 -11.99
C THR A 62 0.45 3.48 -11.50
N LEU A 63 1.10 2.33 -11.42
CA LEU A 63 2.53 2.20 -11.12
C LEU A 63 3.26 1.82 -12.41
N GLN A 64 4.23 2.62 -12.84
CA GLN A 64 5.09 2.29 -13.97
C GLN A 64 6.49 1.94 -13.46
N LEU A 65 7.08 0.92 -14.05
CA LEU A 65 8.44 0.45 -13.79
C LEU A 65 9.21 0.56 -15.12
N PRO A 66 9.73 1.76 -15.47
CA PRO A 66 10.22 2.06 -16.82
C PRO A 66 11.39 1.19 -17.25
N SER A 67 12.25 0.82 -16.30
CA SER A 67 13.43 -0.03 -16.53
C SER A 67 13.08 -1.49 -16.83
N SER A 68 11.90 -1.95 -16.40
CA SER A 68 11.39 -3.31 -16.67
C SER A 68 10.31 -3.32 -17.75
N GLY A 69 9.90 -2.16 -18.26
CA GLY A 69 8.83 -2.06 -19.26
C GLY A 69 7.46 -2.48 -18.73
N LEU A 70 7.22 -2.36 -17.42
CA LEU A 70 5.98 -2.81 -16.78
C LEU A 70 5.08 -1.64 -16.40
N ARG A 71 3.76 -1.85 -16.50
CA ARG A 71 2.73 -1.00 -15.93
C ARG A 71 1.76 -1.83 -15.12
N LEU A 72 1.59 -1.48 -13.85
CA LEU A 72 0.71 -2.14 -12.91
C LEU A 72 -0.44 -1.20 -12.56
N ARG A 73 -1.67 -1.68 -12.58
CA ARG A 73 -2.85 -0.84 -12.31
C ARG A 73 -3.65 -1.40 -11.15
N PHE A 74 -3.89 -0.54 -10.18
CA PHE A 74 -4.63 -0.82 -8.95
C PHE A 74 -5.99 -0.15 -9.02
N ASP A 75 -7.02 -0.73 -8.40
CA ASP A 75 -8.27 0.00 -8.21
C ASP A 75 -8.10 1.15 -7.20
N GLY A 76 -9.04 2.09 -7.20
CA GLY A 76 -9.03 3.20 -6.25
C GLY A 76 -9.41 2.74 -4.83
N PRO A 77 -10.60 2.14 -4.64
CA PRO A 77 -11.13 1.88 -3.31
C PRO A 77 -10.27 0.95 -2.46
N ASP A 78 -9.90 -0.23 -2.95
CA ASP A 78 -9.16 -1.21 -2.14
C ASP A 78 -7.65 -1.27 -2.47
N GLN A 79 -7.20 -0.47 -3.45
CA GLN A 79 -5.81 -0.41 -3.90
C GLN A 79 -5.21 -1.77 -4.21
N ARG A 80 -5.95 -2.59 -4.95
CA ARG A 80 -5.65 -3.97 -5.31
C ARG A 80 -5.17 -4.05 -6.74
N LEU A 81 -4.10 -4.78 -6.98
CA LEU A 81 -3.56 -4.98 -8.32
C LEU A 81 -4.59 -5.69 -9.22
N ARG A 82 -5.11 -4.99 -10.23
CA ARG A 82 -6.13 -5.51 -11.16
C ARG A 82 -5.56 -5.95 -12.50
N LEU A 83 -4.48 -5.31 -12.93
CA LEU A 83 -3.93 -5.51 -14.27
C LEU A 83 -2.41 -5.32 -14.22
N ILE A 84 -1.69 -6.27 -14.83
CA ILE A 84 -0.25 -6.21 -15.06
C ILE A 84 -0.04 -6.14 -16.56
N GLU A 85 0.67 -5.13 -17.03
CA GLU A 85 0.94 -4.91 -18.44
C GLU A 85 2.44 -4.93 -18.68
N VAL A 86 2.86 -5.70 -19.68
CA VAL A 86 4.19 -5.61 -20.27
C VAL A 86 4.05 -4.72 -21.50
N LEU A 87 4.71 -3.57 -21.47
CA LEU A 87 4.70 -2.57 -22.53
C LEU A 87 5.98 -2.60 -23.38
N ASP A 88 7.03 -3.26 -22.89
CA ASP A 88 8.29 -3.43 -23.59
C ASP A 88 8.91 -4.79 -23.25
N PHE A 89 8.83 -5.73 -24.19
CA PHE A 89 9.33 -7.10 -24.02
C PHE A 89 10.87 -7.17 -23.99
N SER A 90 11.58 -6.12 -24.42
CA SER A 90 13.04 -6.11 -24.43
C SER A 90 13.65 -5.83 -23.05
N LYS A 91 12.85 -5.23 -22.15
CA LYS A 91 13.29 -4.79 -20.83
C LYS A 91 13.11 -5.83 -19.73
N ILE A 92 12.45 -6.95 -20.03
CA ILE A 92 12.21 -8.02 -19.06
C ILE A 92 12.25 -9.38 -19.75
N ALA A 93 13.08 -10.29 -19.22
CA ALA A 93 13.18 -11.65 -19.74
C ALA A 93 11.97 -12.47 -19.28
N LEU A 94 10.98 -12.64 -20.14
CA LEU A 94 9.72 -13.32 -19.83
C LEU A 94 9.73 -14.78 -20.22
N VAL A 95 9.21 -15.65 -19.34
CA VAL A 95 9.13 -17.09 -19.56
C VAL A 95 7.71 -17.59 -19.25
N TYR A 96 7.19 -18.49 -20.09
CA TYR A 96 5.96 -19.22 -19.85
C TYR A 96 6.19 -20.72 -20.08
N LYS A 97 5.86 -21.56 -19.09
CA LYS A 97 6.12 -23.01 -19.10
C LYS A 97 7.54 -23.37 -19.60
N ASN A 98 8.56 -22.71 -19.04
CA ASN A 98 9.98 -22.85 -19.41
C ASN A 98 10.33 -22.46 -20.86
N GLN A 99 9.45 -21.76 -21.57
CA GLN A 99 9.74 -21.20 -22.89
C GLN A 99 9.82 -19.68 -22.84
N GLU A 100 10.85 -19.12 -23.47
CA GLU A 100 11.00 -17.67 -23.60
C GLU A 100 9.88 -17.08 -24.44
N VAL A 101 9.29 -15.98 -23.96
CA VAL A 101 8.26 -15.25 -24.70
C VAL A 101 8.87 -14.53 -25.88
N LEU A 102 9.96 -13.81 -25.67
CA LEU A 102 10.75 -13.22 -26.74
C LEU A 102 11.95 -14.14 -26.99
N LYS A 103 12.06 -14.71 -28.19
CA LYS A 103 13.22 -15.55 -28.52
C LYS A 103 14.49 -14.70 -28.47
N GLY A 104 15.51 -15.18 -27.76
CA GLY A 104 16.84 -14.59 -27.85
C GLY A 104 17.36 -14.53 -29.29
N VAL A 105 18.03 -13.42 -29.64
CA VAL A 105 18.75 -13.29 -30.91
C VAL A 105 19.89 -14.32 -30.91
N LYS A 106 19.90 -15.25 -31.88
CA LYS A 106 21.03 -16.17 -32.04
C LYS A 106 22.29 -15.37 -32.38
N PRO A 107 23.46 -15.69 -31.81
CA PRO A 107 24.70 -15.03 -32.19
C PRO A 107 24.95 -15.26 -33.69
N GLY A 108 24.80 -14.21 -34.51
CA GLY A 108 25.06 -14.23 -35.96
C GLY A 108 23.89 -13.85 -36.87
N GLU A 109 22.66 -13.71 -36.38
CA GLU A 109 21.55 -13.15 -37.16
C GLU A 109 21.49 -11.61 -36.99
N GLN A 110 21.40 -10.87 -38.10
CA GLN A 110 21.18 -9.42 -38.08
C GLN A 110 19.93 -9.13 -37.23
N SER A 111 20.09 -8.32 -36.19
CA SER A 111 19.02 -7.99 -35.26
C SER A 111 17.96 -7.17 -35.98
N VAL A 112 16.95 -7.85 -36.53
CA VAL A 112 15.64 -7.20 -36.67
C VAL A 112 15.23 -6.82 -35.25
N THR A 113 14.99 -5.53 -35.01
CA THR A 113 14.52 -4.96 -33.75
C THR A 113 13.11 -5.49 -33.44
N GLN A 114 12.98 -6.78 -33.14
CA GLN A 114 11.72 -7.39 -32.71
C GLN A 114 11.38 -6.85 -31.33
N GLN A 115 10.44 -5.92 -31.29
CA GLN A 115 9.97 -5.28 -30.06
C GLN A 115 9.08 -6.21 -29.21
N GLY A 116 8.65 -7.35 -29.75
CA GLY A 116 7.84 -8.34 -29.05
C GLY A 116 7.65 -9.65 -29.82
N PRO A 117 6.91 -10.62 -29.25
CA PRO A 117 6.70 -11.92 -29.87
C PRO A 117 5.77 -11.83 -31.08
N ASN A 118 6.08 -12.58 -32.15
CA ASN A 118 5.16 -12.73 -33.27
C ASN A 118 3.99 -13.65 -32.92
N PHE A 119 2.88 -13.52 -33.66
CA PHE A 119 1.67 -14.33 -33.46
C PHE A 119 1.96 -15.83 -33.49
N ARG A 120 2.75 -16.31 -34.46
CA ARG A 120 3.06 -17.74 -34.61
C ARG A 120 3.78 -18.31 -33.40
N HIS A 121 4.62 -17.53 -32.73
CA HIS A 121 5.31 -17.97 -31.51
C HIS A 121 4.33 -18.06 -30.34
N VAL A 122 3.50 -17.03 -30.15
CA VAL A 122 2.45 -17.05 -29.11
C VAL A 122 1.49 -18.21 -29.31
N TYR A 123 0.98 -18.38 -30.54
CA TYR A 123 -0.03 -19.37 -30.90
C TYR A 123 0.51 -20.81 -30.96
N ASN A 124 1.64 -21.06 -31.63
CA ASN A 124 2.12 -22.43 -31.85
C ASN A 124 3.04 -22.98 -30.75
N ARG A 125 3.68 -22.11 -29.95
CA ARG A 125 4.70 -22.53 -28.97
C ARG A 125 4.27 -22.29 -27.53
N LEU A 126 3.71 -21.11 -27.24
CA LEU A 126 3.41 -20.71 -25.88
C LEU A 126 2.03 -21.19 -25.41
N PHE A 127 0.95 -20.70 -26.03
CA PHE A 127 -0.40 -20.85 -25.49
C PHE A 127 -1.32 -21.81 -26.25
N GLY A 128 -1.03 -22.11 -27.51
CA GLY A 128 -1.83 -23.02 -28.34
C GLY A 128 -2.98 -22.32 -29.05
N PRO A 129 -3.90 -23.10 -29.64
CA PRO A 129 -5.11 -22.58 -30.28
C PRO A 129 -5.97 -21.73 -29.33
N SER A 130 -6.60 -20.70 -29.87
CA SER A 130 -7.53 -19.84 -29.14
C SER A 130 -8.78 -19.52 -29.97
N TYR A 131 -9.79 -19.00 -29.31
CA TYR A 131 -10.94 -18.36 -29.96
C TYR A 131 -10.53 -17.04 -30.63
N PRO A 132 -11.32 -16.54 -31.59
CA PRO A 132 -11.14 -15.20 -32.14
C PRO A 132 -11.06 -14.14 -31.03
N GLY A 133 -10.19 -13.16 -31.23
CA GLY A 133 -9.95 -12.05 -30.34
C GLY A 133 -10.83 -10.84 -30.66
N GLU A 134 -10.50 -9.71 -30.05
CA GLU A 134 -11.19 -8.44 -30.29
C GLU A 134 -10.33 -7.55 -31.18
N TYR A 135 -10.90 -7.03 -32.27
CA TYR A 135 -10.28 -6.00 -33.08
C TYR A 135 -10.76 -4.61 -32.64
N ILE A 136 -9.81 -3.72 -32.42
CA ILE A 136 -10.03 -2.31 -32.08
C ILE A 136 -9.52 -1.48 -33.26
N PRO A 137 -10.39 -0.75 -33.97
CA PRO A 137 -9.96 0.09 -35.09
C PRO A 137 -9.03 1.23 -34.62
N PRO A 138 -8.25 1.83 -35.53
CA PRO A 138 -7.39 2.95 -35.19
C PRO A 138 -8.18 4.16 -34.66
N ASP A 139 -7.68 4.80 -33.60
CA ASP A 139 -8.30 6.01 -33.02
C ASP A 139 -8.24 7.23 -33.96
N SER A 140 -7.22 7.28 -34.83
CA SER A 140 -7.04 8.31 -35.84
C SER A 140 -7.16 7.70 -37.24
N PRO A 141 -7.94 8.32 -38.16
CA PRO A 141 -8.04 7.87 -39.55
C PRO A 141 -6.70 7.82 -40.30
N GLN A 142 -5.68 8.51 -39.78
CA GLN A 142 -4.34 8.55 -40.35
C GLN A 142 -3.48 7.35 -39.94
N SER A 143 -3.85 6.61 -38.89
CA SER A 143 -3.15 5.39 -38.50
C SER A 143 -3.61 4.22 -39.37
N PRO A 144 -2.71 3.57 -40.12
CA PRO A 144 -3.09 2.42 -40.94
C PRO A 144 -3.29 1.15 -40.12
N TYR A 145 -2.97 1.18 -38.81
CA TYR A 145 -3.03 0.02 -37.93
C TYR A 145 -4.07 0.21 -36.83
N GLY A 146 -4.98 -0.76 -36.71
CA GLY A 146 -5.73 -1.00 -35.48
C GLY A 146 -5.01 -1.99 -34.58
N THR A 147 -5.66 -2.38 -33.48
CA THR A 147 -5.12 -3.34 -32.51
C THR A 147 -5.98 -4.59 -32.48
N TYR A 148 -5.39 -5.74 -32.79
CA TYR A 148 -6.03 -7.04 -32.56
C TYR A 148 -5.56 -7.61 -31.22
N VAL A 149 -6.49 -7.82 -30.30
CA VAL A 149 -6.22 -8.38 -28.97
C VAL A 149 -6.52 -9.87 -28.97
N LEU A 150 -5.46 -10.68 -29.06
CA LEU A 150 -5.56 -12.13 -28.93
C LEU A 150 -5.64 -12.50 -27.45
N SER A 151 -6.72 -13.15 -27.04
CA SER A 151 -6.97 -13.47 -25.64
C SER A 151 -6.82 -14.97 -25.35
N TYR A 152 -6.35 -15.28 -24.15
CA TYR A 152 -6.42 -16.58 -23.48
C TYR A 152 -6.99 -16.36 -22.07
N PRO A 153 -7.30 -17.44 -21.32
CA PRO A 153 -7.65 -17.32 -19.91
C PRO A 153 -6.55 -16.61 -19.10
N GLY A 154 -6.88 -15.40 -18.64
CA GLY A 154 -6.05 -14.57 -17.78
C GLY A 154 -4.80 -13.95 -18.40
N VAL A 155 -4.64 -13.99 -19.72
CA VAL A 155 -3.57 -13.30 -20.45
C VAL A 155 -4.02 -12.90 -21.85
N ALA A 156 -3.58 -11.74 -22.34
CA ALA A 156 -3.86 -11.29 -23.69
C ALA A 156 -2.65 -10.60 -24.32
N PHE A 157 -2.54 -10.65 -25.65
CA PHE A 157 -1.49 -10.03 -26.45
C PHE A 157 -2.09 -9.07 -27.46
N SER A 158 -1.52 -7.87 -27.58
CA SER A 158 -1.98 -6.84 -28.50
C SER A 158 -1.07 -6.80 -29.73
N PHE A 159 -1.62 -7.09 -30.90
CA PHE A 159 -0.91 -7.07 -32.17
C PHE A 159 -1.41 -5.89 -33.02
N PRO A 160 -0.53 -4.99 -33.48
CA PRO A 160 -0.90 -4.02 -34.51
C PRO A 160 -1.27 -4.75 -35.80
N LEU A 161 -2.43 -4.42 -36.36
CA LEU A 161 -3.00 -5.07 -37.54
C LEU A 161 -3.46 -4.02 -38.56
N GLN A 162 -3.04 -4.19 -39.82
CA GLN A 162 -3.45 -3.30 -40.91
C GLN A 162 -4.98 -3.24 -41.01
N ASN A 163 -5.55 -2.05 -40.83
CA ASN A 163 -7.00 -1.84 -40.82
C ASN A 163 -7.64 -2.20 -42.16
N SER A 164 -6.95 -1.98 -43.28
CA SER A 164 -7.41 -2.36 -44.62
C SER A 164 -7.51 -3.87 -44.85
N ALA A 165 -6.82 -4.69 -44.05
CA ALA A 165 -6.81 -6.15 -44.17
C ALA A 165 -7.84 -6.84 -43.24
N TRP A 166 -8.46 -6.09 -42.32
CA TRP A 166 -9.41 -6.62 -41.35
C TRP A 166 -10.82 -6.78 -41.96
N SER A 167 -11.50 -7.87 -41.61
CA SER A 167 -12.94 -8.04 -41.79
C SER A 167 -13.50 -9.05 -40.77
N ASP A 168 -14.77 -8.94 -40.40
CA ASP A 168 -15.39 -9.83 -39.38
C ASP A 168 -15.45 -11.30 -39.81
N GLN A 169 -15.27 -11.60 -41.09
CA GLN A 169 -15.32 -12.94 -41.67
C GLN A 169 -13.93 -13.52 -41.96
N CYS A 170 -12.86 -12.78 -41.65
CA CYS A 170 -11.51 -13.24 -41.95
C CYS A 170 -11.08 -14.40 -41.05
N ASP A 171 -10.26 -15.31 -41.60
CA ASP A 171 -9.51 -16.25 -40.78
C ASP A 171 -8.41 -15.49 -40.04
N PHE A 172 -8.65 -15.21 -38.76
CA PHE A 172 -7.72 -14.45 -37.93
C PHE A 172 -6.34 -15.12 -37.81
N VAL A 173 -6.26 -16.46 -37.89
CA VAL A 173 -4.99 -17.20 -37.79
C VAL A 173 -4.16 -16.94 -39.04
N ALA A 174 -4.78 -17.03 -40.22
CA ALA A 174 -4.13 -16.70 -41.48
C ALA A 174 -3.71 -15.22 -41.53
N LEU A 175 -4.59 -14.33 -41.08
CA LEU A 175 -4.36 -12.89 -41.08
C LEU A 175 -3.21 -12.48 -40.14
N LEU A 176 -3.21 -12.93 -38.87
CA LEU A 176 -2.14 -12.64 -37.92
C LEU A 176 -0.83 -13.36 -38.23
N SER A 177 -0.87 -14.41 -39.04
CA SER A 177 0.32 -15.10 -39.56
C SER A 177 0.91 -14.46 -40.81
N SER A 178 0.24 -13.45 -41.39
CA SER A 178 0.65 -12.74 -42.59
C SER A 178 1.47 -11.49 -42.27
N SER A 179 1.93 -10.77 -43.30
CA SER A 179 2.60 -9.47 -43.16
C SER A 179 1.66 -8.33 -42.75
N ALA A 180 0.34 -8.56 -42.69
CA ALA A 180 -0.63 -7.56 -42.26
C ALA A 180 -0.56 -7.28 -40.74
N ALA A 181 -0.05 -8.24 -39.96
CA ALA A 181 0.12 -8.11 -38.51
C ALA A 181 1.58 -7.91 -38.13
N LEU A 182 1.83 -6.98 -37.23
CA LEU A 182 3.14 -6.75 -36.63
C LEU A 182 3.28 -7.59 -35.34
N PRO A 183 4.52 -7.79 -34.83
CA PRO A 183 4.73 -8.43 -33.53
C PRO A 183 3.96 -7.73 -32.40
N ALA A 184 3.67 -8.47 -31.33
CA ALA A 184 2.91 -7.93 -30.20
C ALA A 184 3.64 -6.73 -29.58
N THR A 185 2.90 -5.66 -29.32
CA THR A 185 3.43 -4.45 -28.66
C THR A 185 3.16 -4.45 -27.16
N SER A 186 2.20 -5.24 -26.69
CA SER A 186 1.93 -5.39 -25.26
C SER A 186 1.35 -6.74 -24.90
N MET A 187 1.51 -7.10 -23.63
CA MET A 187 0.84 -8.24 -23.00
C MET A 187 0.15 -7.79 -21.73
N ALA A 188 -1.08 -8.26 -21.50
CA ALA A 188 -1.85 -8.01 -20.30
C ALA A 188 -2.03 -9.33 -19.51
N ILE A 189 -1.82 -9.30 -18.20
CA ILE A 189 -2.18 -10.37 -17.27
C ILE A 189 -3.28 -9.83 -16.37
N PHE A 190 -4.42 -10.51 -16.36
CA PHE A 190 -5.65 -10.08 -15.71
C PHE A 190 -6.41 -11.29 -15.18
N GLN A 191 -7.37 -11.07 -14.28
CA GLN A 191 -8.21 -12.14 -13.76
C GLN A 191 -9.48 -12.27 -14.60
N GLY A 192 -9.63 -13.40 -15.31
CA GLY A 192 -10.83 -13.73 -16.08
C GLY A 192 -10.60 -14.78 -17.18
N SER A 193 -11.69 -15.20 -17.83
CA SER A 193 -11.76 -16.18 -18.93
C SER A 193 -11.24 -15.64 -20.25
N SER A 194 -11.53 -14.38 -20.56
CA SER A 194 -11.10 -13.70 -21.79
C SER A 194 -11.01 -12.19 -21.57
N TRP A 195 -10.22 -11.50 -22.40
CA TRP A 195 -10.04 -10.05 -22.35
C TRP A 195 -11.35 -9.28 -22.61
N PRO A 196 -12.15 -9.61 -23.64
CA PRO A 196 -13.40 -8.89 -23.91
C PRO A 196 -14.39 -8.97 -22.74
N GLU A 197 -14.50 -10.12 -22.08
CA GLU A 197 -15.38 -10.30 -20.91
C GLU A 197 -14.86 -9.59 -19.66
N SER A 198 -13.54 -9.39 -19.56
CA SER A 198 -12.89 -8.91 -18.34
C SER A 198 -12.61 -7.41 -18.35
N ARG A 199 -12.29 -6.81 -19.50
CA ARG A 199 -11.77 -5.44 -19.60
C ARG A 199 -12.67 -4.37 -18.95
N ASN A 200 -13.99 -4.54 -19.05
CA ASN A 200 -14.97 -3.59 -18.52
C ASN A 200 -15.21 -3.74 -17.01
N LYS A 201 -14.81 -4.89 -16.43
CA LYS A 201 -15.02 -5.20 -15.01
C LYS A 201 -13.72 -5.29 -14.20
N LEU A 202 -12.55 -5.04 -14.81
CA LEU A 202 -11.24 -5.17 -14.15
C LEU A 202 -11.16 -4.45 -12.81
N PHE A 203 -11.74 -3.25 -12.71
CA PHE A 203 -11.68 -2.38 -11.54
C PHE A 203 -12.94 -2.41 -10.67
N THR A 204 -13.95 -3.18 -11.05
CA THR A 204 -15.23 -3.27 -10.33
C THR A 204 -15.53 -4.68 -9.83
N GLN A 205 -14.94 -5.72 -10.43
CA GLN A 205 -15.10 -7.09 -9.96
C GLN A 205 -14.40 -7.31 -8.61
N GLN A 206 -15.01 -8.14 -7.76
CA GLN A 206 -14.44 -8.47 -6.47
C GLN A 206 -13.13 -9.28 -6.63
N PRO A 207 -12.03 -8.89 -5.97
CA PRO A 207 -10.76 -9.64 -5.99
C PRO A 207 -10.90 -11.04 -5.41
N GLN A 208 -10.47 -12.06 -6.15
CA GLN A 208 -10.44 -13.44 -5.65
C GLN A 208 -9.19 -13.75 -4.81
N PHE A 209 -8.07 -13.10 -5.11
CA PHE A 209 -6.82 -13.28 -4.37
C PHE A 209 -6.75 -12.38 -3.13
N PRO A 210 -6.00 -12.77 -2.07
CA PRO A 210 -5.76 -11.93 -0.89
C PRO A 210 -4.84 -10.72 -1.16
N ARG A 211 -4.87 -9.70 -0.29
CA ARG A 211 -4.00 -8.51 -0.31
C ARG A 211 -2.54 -8.89 -0.11
N SER A 212 -2.30 -9.92 0.70
CA SER A 212 -0.98 -10.48 0.93
C SER A 212 -0.81 -11.80 0.17
N PRO A 213 0.16 -11.92 -0.75
CA PRO A 213 0.44 -13.19 -1.43
C PRO A 213 0.83 -14.33 -0.47
N ALA A 214 1.26 -14.03 0.76
CA ALA A 214 1.57 -15.06 1.77
C ALA A 214 0.33 -15.92 2.13
N LEU A 215 -0.85 -15.30 2.13
CA LEU A 215 -2.13 -15.95 2.42
C LEU A 215 -2.66 -16.80 1.26
N ALA A 216 -2.07 -16.67 0.06
CA ALA A 216 -2.45 -17.50 -1.09
C ALA A 216 -1.87 -18.92 -1.02
N SER A 217 -0.89 -19.17 -0.13
CA SER A 217 -0.28 -20.50 0.05
C SER A 217 -1.14 -21.41 0.95
N LYS A 218 -1.00 -22.73 0.79
CA LYS A 218 -1.80 -23.73 1.53
C LYS A 218 -1.40 -23.88 3.02
N SER A 219 -0.34 -23.23 3.48
CA SER A 219 0.10 -23.26 4.87
C SER A 219 -0.59 -22.15 5.66
N ARG A 220 -1.87 -22.37 6.01
CA ARG A 220 -2.73 -21.35 6.65
C ARG A 220 -2.55 -21.21 8.16
N GLU A 221 -1.80 -22.10 8.80
CA GLU A 221 -1.80 -22.21 10.27
C GLU A 221 -0.93 -21.16 10.99
N SER A 222 -0.03 -20.45 10.30
CA SER A 222 0.92 -19.51 10.93
C SER A 222 0.73 -18.04 10.57
N VAL A 223 -0.17 -17.70 9.64
CA VAL A 223 -0.34 -16.31 9.17
C VAL A 223 -1.70 -15.78 9.58
N PRO A 224 -1.78 -14.66 10.32
CA PRO A 224 -3.04 -14.02 10.67
C PRO A 224 -3.87 -13.71 9.43
N ASP A 225 -5.19 -13.88 9.56
CA ASP A 225 -6.12 -13.61 8.46
C ASP A 225 -6.10 -12.13 8.06
N GLU A 226 -6.55 -11.87 6.84
CA GLU A 226 -6.61 -10.54 6.26
C GLU A 226 -7.84 -9.77 6.73
N ILE A 227 -7.63 -8.53 7.16
CA ILE A 227 -8.70 -7.56 7.42
C ILE A 227 -9.26 -7.05 6.09
N GLU A 228 -10.57 -7.19 5.88
CA GLU A 228 -11.30 -6.65 4.73
C GLU A 228 -11.82 -5.23 5.00
N GLU A 229 -12.36 -4.98 6.21
CA GLU A 229 -13.00 -3.73 6.57
C GLU A 229 -13.13 -3.57 8.09
N PHE A 230 -13.08 -2.33 8.57
CA PHE A 230 -13.39 -1.97 9.96
C PHE A 230 -14.78 -1.35 10.05
N LEU A 231 -15.63 -1.82 10.96
CA LEU A 231 -16.92 -1.23 11.27
C LEU A 231 -16.81 -0.48 12.60
N ILE A 232 -17.00 0.84 12.57
CA ILE A 232 -17.02 1.70 13.76
C ILE A 232 -18.46 1.77 14.24
N LEU A 233 -18.73 1.23 15.43
CA LEU A 233 -20.07 1.06 15.97
C LEU A 233 -20.45 2.13 17.03
N GLY A 234 -19.49 2.99 17.42
CA GLY A 234 -19.63 3.90 18.55
C GLY A 234 -19.30 3.23 19.89
N GLY A 235 -19.32 3.98 20.99
CA GLY A 235 -19.13 3.43 22.34
C GLY A 235 -17.80 2.72 22.56
N GLY A 236 -16.75 3.10 21.83
CA GLY A 236 -15.45 2.43 21.84
C GLY A 236 -15.41 1.05 21.17
N LYS A 237 -16.44 0.64 20.41
CA LYS A 237 -16.48 -0.68 19.76
C LYS A 237 -16.16 -0.61 18.28
N ILE A 238 -15.23 -1.46 17.85
CA ILE A 238 -14.79 -1.59 16.47
C ILE A 238 -14.87 -3.07 16.08
N GLU A 239 -15.72 -3.41 15.13
CA GLU A 239 -15.75 -4.75 14.53
C GLU A 239 -14.78 -4.80 13.35
N VAL A 240 -14.00 -5.87 13.27
CA VAL A 240 -12.98 -6.09 12.24
C VAL A 240 -13.42 -7.26 11.39
N VAL A 241 -13.90 -6.96 10.18
CA VAL A 241 -14.33 -7.96 9.20
C VAL A 241 -13.11 -8.62 8.59
N ARG A 242 -13.02 -9.95 8.69
CA ARG A 242 -11.91 -10.75 8.19
C ARG A 242 -12.31 -11.54 6.95
N ARG A 243 -11.34 -11.87 6.11
CA ARG A 243 -11.57 -12.51 4.80
C ARG A 243 -12.07 -13.95 4.91
N SER A 244 -11.51 -14.71 5.85
CA SER A 244 -11.67 -16.17 5.97
C SER A 244 -12.16 -16.60 7.36
N SER A 245 -11.80 -15.85 8.39
CA SER A 245 -12.16 -16.06 9.79
C SER A 245 -13.39 -15.22 10.18
N PRO A 246 -14.10 -15.57 11.27
CA PRO A 246 -15.19 -14.74 11.81
C PRO A 246 -14.71 -13.33 12.15
N SER A 247 -15.59 -12.33 12.21
CA SER A 247 -15.19 -10.98 12.66
C SER A 247 -14.55 -11.01 14.06
N ALA A 248 -13.58 -10.13 14.29
CA ALA A 248 -13.03 -9.84 15.62
C ALA A 248 -13.59 -8.51 16.15
N VAL A 249 -13.58 -8.29 17.46
CA VAL A 249 -14.02 -7.03 18.05
C VAL A 249 -12.89 -6.44 18.88
N ILE A 250 -12.58 -5.16 18.63
CA ILE A 250 -11.72 -4.34 19.49
C ILE A 250 -12.64 -3.45 20.31
N ALA A 251 -12.63 -3.63 21.62
CA ALA A 251 -13.32 -2.80 22.60
C ALA A 251 -12.30 -1.89 23.28
N LEU A 252 -12.36 -0.59 23.01
CA LEU A 252 -11.46 0.39 23.59
C LEU A 252 -11.58 0.37 25.12
N SER A 253 -10.43 0.45 25.76
CA SER A 253 -10.23 0.38 27.21
C SER A 253 -10.54 -0.97 27.87
N GLU A 254 -10.82 -2.01 27.08
CA GLU A 254 -11.02 -3.40 27.53
C GLU A 254 -10.05 -4.37 26.85
N THR A 255 -9.91 -4.28 25.51
CA THR A 255 -9.04 -5.16 24.73
C THR A 255 -7.57 -5.01 25.16
N THR A 256 -6.93 -6.12 25.47
CA THR A 256 -5.54 -6.15 25.91
C THR A 256 -4.57 -6.24 24.71
N PRO A 257 -3.29 -5.85 24.86
CA PRO A 257 -2.30 -6.10 23.83
C PRO A 257 -2.13 -7.59 23.49
N GLN A 258 -2.38 -8.51 24.43
CA GLN A 258 -2.36 -9.96 24.18
C GLN A 258 -3.51 -10.38 23.26
N ASP A 259 -4.71 -9.83 23.45
CA ASP A 259 -5.86 -10.09 22.59
C ASP A 259 -5.60 -9.60 21.15
N LEU A 260 -5.01 -8.41 20.99
CA LEU A 260 -4.61 -7.91 19.67
C LEU A 260 -3.62 -8.84 18.97
N VAL A 261 -2.62 -9.34 19.70
CA VAL A 261 -1.63 -10.25 19.13
C VAL A 261 -2.24 -11.61 18.78
N ALA A 262 -3.18 -12.10 19.59
CA ALA A 262 -3.90 -13.34 19.33
C ALA A 262 -4.76 -13.24 18.05
N GLU A 263 -5.44 -12.11 17.84
CA GLU A 263 -6.33 -11.92 16.68
C GLU A 263 -5.61 -11.52 15.39
N PHE A 264 -4.57 -10.68 15.48
CA PHE A 264 -3.92 -10.04 14.32
C PHE A 264 -2.45 -10.43 14.12
N GLY A 265 -1.89 -11.24 15.02
CA GLY A 265 -0.46 -11.55 15.06
C GLY A 265 0.38 -10.47 15.75
N PRO A 266 1.70 -10.67 15.83
CA PRO A 266 2.60 -9.66 16.38
C PRO A 266 2.56 -8.37 15.54
N PRO A 267 2.69 -7.18 16.16
CA PRO A 267 2.79 -5.93 15.42
C PRO A 267 4.07 -5.91 14.59
N ASP A 268 4.03 -5.21 13.45
CA ASP A 268 5.18 -5.04 12.58
C ASP A 268 6.26 -4.16 13.23
N ALA A 269 5.86 -3.21 14.09
CA ALA A 269 6.74 -2.42 14.92
C ALA A 269 6.06 -1.99 16.22
N ILE A 270 6.87 -1.71 17.24
CA ILE A 270 6.40 -1.13 18.51
C ILE A 270 7.13 0.21 18.72
N TYR A 271 6.37 1.29 18.85
CA TYR A 271 6.91 2.61 19.19
C TYR A 271 6.58 2.98 20.63
N ARG A 272 7.57 3.43 21.41
CA ARG A 272 7.37 3.88 22.80
C ARG A 272 7.57 5.39 22.88
N LYS A 273 6.63 6.11 23.52
CA LYS A 273 6.62 7.57 23.66
C LYS A 273 7.89 8.14 24.31
N HIS A 274 8.61 7.32 25.09
CA HIS A 274 9.81 7.71 25.84
C HIS A 274 11.11 7.12 25.29
N ASP A 275 11.14 6.54 24.08
CA ASP A 275 12.37 5.99 23.51
C ASP A 275 13.30 7.10 22.99
N ARG A 276 14.14 7.65 23.89
CA ARG A 276 15.15 8.66 23.57
C ARG A 276 16.36 8.12 22.80
N ARG A 277 16.41 6.83 22.40
CA ARG A 277 17.57 6.28 21.67
C ARG A 277 17.81 7.00 20.33
N ILE A 278 16.76 7.49 19.67
CA ILE A 278 16.88 8.27 18.43
C ILE A 278 17.48 9.68 18.69
N ALA A 279 17.26 10.25 19.88
CA ALA A 279 17.79 11.56 20.25
C ALA A 279 19.30 11.55 20.53
N ILE A 280 19.85 10.41 20.95
CA ILE A 280 21.28 10.29 21.33
C ILE A 280 22.18 10.31 20.08
N HIS A 281 21.75 9.73 18.96
CA HIS A 281 22.52 9.79 17.70
C HIS A 281 22.45 11.17 17.00
N ARG A 282 21.41 11.97 17.25
CA ARG A 282 21.27 13.33 16.69
C ARG A 282 22.12 14.36 17.44
N ALA A 283 22.37 14.15 18.75
CA ALA A 283 23.21 15.04 19.57
C ALA A 283 24.72 14.75 19.40
N ALA A 284 25.12 13.49 19.21
CA ALA A 284 26.53 13.12 19.06
C ALA A 284 27.17 13.58 17.74
N GLY A 285 26.36 13.90 16.72
CA GLY A 285 26.84 14.42 15.42
C GLY A 285 27.01 15.94 15.35
N ARG A 286 26.76 16.68 16.44
CA ARG A 286 26.76 18.16 16.45
C ARG A 286 27.62 18.82 17.53
N SER A 287 28.41 18.06 18.30
CA SER A 287 29.45 18.64 19.17
C SER A 287 30.84 18.29 18.64
N GLY A 288 31.48 19.23 17.95
CA GLY A 288 32.82 19.04 17.39
C GLY A 288 33.43 20.31 16.81
N GLY A 289 33.57 21.34 17.63
CA GLY A 289 34.49 22.47 17.43
C GLY A 289 34.85 22.98 18.83
N GLU A 290 36.07 23.29 19.21
CA GLU A 290 37.34 23.49 18.53
C GLU A 290 38.43 23.05 19.51
N ASP A 291 39.48 22.37 19.07
CA ASP A 291 40.79 22.53 19.71
C ASP A 291 41.90 22.22 18.71
N ALA A 292 42.90 23.10 18.71
CA ALA A 292 43.86 23.28 17.64
C ALA A 292 45.19 22.55 17.90
N LEU A 293 45.80 22.06 16.81
CA LEU A 293 47.23 21.84 16.56
C LEU A 293 47.95 20.71 17.35
N HIS A 294 48.39 19.67 16.62
CA HIS A 294 49.81 19.33 16.55
C HIS A 294 50.15 18.51 15.29
N MET A 295 51.26 18.90 14.66
CA MET A 295 51.82 18.47 13.38
C MET A 295 52.78 17.28 13.56
N GLY A 296 52.83 16.32 12.61
CA GLY A 296 54.06 15.57 12.32
C GLY A 296 53.99 14.10 11.88
N SER A 297 54.37 13.87 10.60
CA SER A 297 55.16 12.73 10.07
C SER A 297 54.48 11.43 9.60
N SER A 298 54.44 11.25 8.27
CA SER A 298 54.54 9.97 7.52
C SER A 298 56.01 9.42 7.58
N PRO A 299 56.43 8.25 7.00
CA PRO A 299 55.76 7.38 5.99
C PRO A 299 56.01 5.84 6.07
N GLY A 300 55.27 5.04 5.29
CA GLY A 300 55.85 3.83 4.65
C GLY A 300 55.02 2.55 4.47
N ARG A 301 54.91 2.14 3.20
CA ARG A 301 54.84 0.77 2.59
C ARG A 301 53.48 0.01 2.54
N ILE A 302 52.92 -0.20 1.33
CA ILE A 302 53.01 -1.39 0.40
C ILE A 302 52.25 -2.60 1.00
N ASP A 303 51.37 -3.39 0.37
CA ASP A 303 50.70 -3.53 -0.94
C ASP A 303 49.83 -4.83 -0.84
N VAL A 304 48.91 -5.03 -1.79
CA VAL A 304 48.27 -6.30 -2.24
C VAL A 304 47.08 -6.95 -1.46
N THR A 305 45.90 -6.85 -2.12
CA THR A 305 44.75 -7.78 -2.32
C THR A 305 43.87 -8.31 -1.19
N ASP A 306 42.56 -8.05 -1.29
CA ASP A 306 41.45 -9.01 -1.56
C ASP A 306 40.11 -8.28 -1.31
N ILE A 307 39.27 -7.97 -2.31
CA ILE A 307 38.17 -8.81 -2.84
C ILE A 307 37.56 -9.67 -1.72
N ASP A 308 36.38 -9.34 -1.18
CA ASP A 308 35.10 -9.88 -1.67
C ASP A 308 33.88 -9.60 -0.74
N GLN A 309 32.72 -9.55 -1.39
CA GLN A 309 31.34 -9.95 -1.00
C GLN A 309 30.56 -9.34 0.18
N SER A 310 29.52 -8.63 -0.25
CA SER A 310 28.11 -8.73 0.14
C SER A 310 27.56 -10.05 0.72
N SER A 311 26.59 -9.92 1.63
CA SER A 311 25.39 -10.77 1.83
C SER A 311 24.50 -10.04 2.89
N ASN A 312 23.19 -9.79 2.77
CA ASN A 312 22.02 -10.52 2.28
C ASN A 312 21.80 -11.87 2.97
N ASN A 313 20.76 -11.95 3.81
CA ASN A 313 20.16 -13.14 4.46
C ASN A 313 21.10 -14.29 4.80
N SER A 314 21.54 -14.34 6.06
CA SER A 314 21.81 -15.60 6.76
C SER A 314 20.62 -15.95 7.66
N VAL A 315 19.99 -17.10 7.39
CA VAL A 315 19.54 -17.97 8.46
C VAL A 315 20.78 -18.27 9.29
N SER A 316 20.87 -17.69 10.47
CA SER A 316 21.69 -18.24 11.55
C SER A 316 20.74 -19.03 12.45
N ASP A 317 20.83 -20.35 12.32
CA ASP A 317 20.77 -21.23 13.47
C ASP A 317 22.01 -20.90 14.32
N ASP A 318 21.96 -19.79 15.04
CA ASP A 318 22.83 -19.52 16.16
C ASP A 318 21.98 -19.75 17.40
N SER A 319 22.22 -20.92 17.96
CA SER A 319 21.90 -21.29 19.32
C SER A 319 22.63 -20.35 20.29
N ASP A 320 22.18 -19.10 20.36
CA ASP A 320 22.35 -18.27 21.56
C ASP A 320 21.02 -18.32 22.31
N ASP A 321 21.01 -19.17 23.33
CA ASP A 321 20.21 -18.96 24.53
C ASP A 321 20.55 -17.56 25.08
N GLU A 322 19.96 -16.50 24.51
CA GLU A 322 19.71 -15.29 25.28
C GLU A 322 18.63 -15.64 26.31
N LEU A 323 19.09 -16.37 27.33
CA LEU A 323 18.61 -16.27 28.69
C LEU A 323 18.14 -14.85 28.88
N PHE A 324 16.83 -14.70 29.09
CA PHE A 324 16.24 -13.54 29.73
C PHE A 324 17.21 -13.06 30.82
N GLN A 325 18.05 -12.08 30.52
CA GLN A 325 18.61 -11.23 31.54
C GLN A 325 17.49 -10.25 31.80
N PRO A 326 16.76 -10.38 32.92
CA PRO A 326 15.93 -9.29 33.35
C PRO A 326 16.95 -8.21 33.71
N ASN A 327 17.25 -7.32 32.77
CA ASN A 327 17.72 -6.00 33.15
C ASN A 327 16.73 -5.56 34.21
N ALA A 328 17.23 -5.32 35.41
CA ALA A 328 16.46 -4.88 36.55
C ALA A 328 15.80 -3.55 36.17
N ALA A 329 14.69 -3.63 35.44
CA ALA A 329 13.66 -2.63 35.44
C ALA A 329 13.24 -2.59 36.89
N ASP A 330 13.42 -1.42 37.49
CA ASP A 330 12.88 -1.10 38.80
C ASP A 330 11.45 -1.66 38.86
N PRO A 331 11.11 -2.55 39.81
CA PRO A 331 9.77 -3.13 39.90
C PRO A 331 8.69 -2.07 40.16
N SER A 332 9.08 -0.82 40.41
CA SER A 332 8.20 0.35 40.45
C SER A 332 7.99 1.06 39.10
N SER A 333 8.69 0.65 38.03
CA SER A 333 8.52 1.21 36.69
C SER A 333 7.24 0.68 36.05
N LEU A 334 6.25 1.56 35.95
CA LEU A 334 4.99 1.32 35.27
C LEU A 334 5.22 0.83 33.82
N PRO A 335 4.40 -0.09 33.30
CA PRO A 335 4.40 -0.44 31.89
C PRO A 335 4.37 0.82 31.01
N SER A 336 5.30 0.91 30.06
CA SER A 336 5.39 2.09 29.19
C SER A 336 4.32 2.06 28.12
N GLU A 337 3.57 3.15 28.01
CA GLU A 337 2.62 3.38 26.91
C GLU A 337 3.34 3.28 25.57
N CYS A 338 2.70 2.61 24.62
CA CYS A 338 3.31 2.35 23.33
C CYS A 338 2.28 2.21 22.22
N PHE A 339 2.73 2.29 20.99
CA PHE A 339 1.95 2.01 19.81
C PHE A 339 2.37 0.66 19.23
N PHE A 340 1.39 -0.17 18.95
CA PHE A 340 1.53 -1.36 18.12
C PHE A 340 1.18 -0.95 16.69
N ASN A 341 2.16 -0.99 15.79
CA ASN A 341 2.00 -0.60 14.40
C ASN A 341 1.80 -1.85 13.54
N TYR A 342 0.66 -1.93 12.86
CA TYR A 342 0.35 -3.01 11.93
C TYR A 342 0.35 -2.47 10.49
N PHE A 343 1.54 -2.25 9.93
CA PHE A 343 1.76 -1.77 8.57
C PHE A 343 1.00 -2.59 7.52
N HIS A 344 0.99 -3.92 7.67
CA HIS A 344 0.36 -4.82 6.71
C HIS A 344 -1.17 -4.96 6.88
N HIS A 345 -1.71 -4.62 8.06
CA HIS A 345 -3.15 -4.58 8.29
C HIS A 345 -3.74 -3.18 8.09
N GLY A 346 -2.90 -2.15 8.15
CA GLY A 346 -3.26 -0.76 7.87
C GLY A 346 -3.70 0.05 9.08
N PHE A 347 -3.38 -0.37 10.31
CA PHE A 347 -3.79 0.34 11.51
C PHE A 347 -2.67 0.42 12.57
N ASP A 348 -2.78 1.42 13.43
CA ASP A 348 -2.01 1.52 14.68
C ASP A 348 -2.94 1.34 15.87
N ALA A 349 -2.48 0.67 16.93
CA ALA A 349 -3.17 0.59 18.20
C ALA A 349 -2.34 1.25 19.31
N PHE A 350 -2.94 2.20 20.02
CA PHE A 350 -2.32 2.82 21.19
C PHE A 350 -2.64 2.02 22.44
N ILE A 351 -1.59 1.55 23.10
CA ILE A 351 -1.64 0.76 24.33
C ILE A 351 -1.32 1.68 25.50
N SER A 352 -2.32 2.00 26.32
CA SER A 352 -2.20 2.91 27.46
C SER A 352 -3.09 2.49 28.63
N TYR A 353 -3.06 3.27 29.71
CA TYR A 353 -4.01 3.08 30.81
C TYR A 353 -5.45 3.31 30.34
N PRO A 354 -6.44 2.57 30.86
CA PRO A 354 -7.83 2.71 30.47
C PRO A 354 -8.33 4.15 30.60
N THR A 355 -9.00 4.64 29.55
CA THR A 355 -9.69 5.94 29.51
C THR A 355 -11.14 5.74 29.15
N THR A 356 -12.01 6.70 29.44
CA THR A 356 -13.41 6.61 28.98
C THR A 356 -13.43 6.72 27.46
N PRO A 357 -13.89 5.69 26.72
CA PRO A 357 -14.01 5.77 25.27
C PRO A 357 -15.06 6.80 24.84
N GLY A 358 -15.05 7.19 23.57
CA GLY A 358 -16.11 8.01 22.99
C GLY A 358 -17.52 7.42 23.17
N PRO A 359 -18.57 8.28 23.21
CA PRO A 359 -19.95 7.86 23.44
C PRO A 359 -20.50 6.95 22.34
N ALA A 360 -21.60 6.27 22.64
CA ALA A 360 -22.40 5.58 21.63
C ALA A 360 -23.02 6.59 20.67
N PHE A 361 -23.32 6.18 19.43
CA PHE A 361 -24.07 7.06 18.54
C PHE A 361 -25.50 7.28 19.11
N PRO A 362 -26.05 8.51 19.10
CA PRO A 362 -27.29 8.83 19.83
C PRO A 362 -28.53 8.00 19.47
N GLU A 363 -28.58 7.46 18.26
CA GLU A 363 -29.68 6.63 17.75
C GLU A 363 -29.34 5.13 17.71
N SER A 364 -28.18 4.74 18.26
CA SER A 364 -27.78 3.33 18.34
C SER A 364 -28.37 2.64 19.57
N ASP A 365 -28.56 1.32 19.49
CA ASP A 365 -28.97 0.49 20.63
C ASP A 365 -27.88 0.32 21.71
N GLN A 366 -26.73 0.98 21.55
CA GLN A 366 -25.59 0.87 22.46
C GLN A 366 -25.70 1.86 23.62
N ARG A 367 -25.20 1.43 24.79
CA ARG A 367 -25.08 2.31 25.96
C ARG A 367 -23.76 3.07 25.92
N ASP A 368 -23.78 4.29 26.43
CA ASP A 368 -22.56 5.06 26.61
C ASP A 368 -21.59 4.33 27.56
N PRO A 369 -20.28 4.37 27.26
CA PRO A 369 -19.27 3.81 28.14
C PRO A 369 -19.25 4.51 29.50
N THR A 370 -19.08 3.72 30.57
CA THR A 370 -18.81 4.27 31.90
C THR A 370 -17.31 4.44 32.12
N PRO A 371 -16.87 5.44 32.91
CA PRO A 371 -15.46 5.59 33.24
C PRO A 371 -14.87 4.30 33.83
N PRO A 372 -13.76 3.78 33.28
CA PRO A 372 -13.17 2.55 33.76
C PRO A 372 -12.60 2.75 35.18
N PRO A 373 -12.60 1.71 36.04
CA PRO A 373 -11.91 1.78 37.32
C PRO A 373 -10.40 1.97 37.11
N PRO A 374 -9.69 2.62 38.06
CA PRO A 374 -8.25 2.76 37.96
C PRO A 374 -7.61 1.36 37.96
N HIS A 375 -6.98 1.00 36.84
CA HIS A 375 -6.37 -0.31 36.62
C HIS A 375 -4.93 -0.14 36.12
N SER A 376 -4.03 -1.00 36.56
CA SER A 376 -2.59 -0.94 36.22
C SER A 376 -2.23 -1.68 34.93
N GLN A 377 -3.15 -2.45 34.36
CA GLN A 377 -2.95 -3.12 33.08
C GLN A 377 -3.21 -2.15 31.93
N LEU A 378 -2.30 -2.14 30.96
CA LEU A 378 -2.50 -1.39 29.73
C LEU A 378 -3.45 -2.12 28.79
N VAL A 379 -4.25 -1.34 28.09
CA VAL A 379 -5.29 -1.75 27.16
C VAL A 379 -5.23 -0.90 25.90
N VAL A 380 -5.91 -1.32 24.85
CA VAL A 380 -6.06 -0.53 23.64
C VAL A 380 -7.00 0.63 23.93
N THR A 381 -6.51 1.86 23.88
CA THR A 381 -7.36 3.05 24.11
C THR A 381 -7.64 3.82 22.83
N LYS A 382 -6.83 3.63 21.78
CA LYS A 382 -7.02 4.31 20.50
C LYS A 382 -6.67 3.38 19.34
N ILE A 383 -7.42 3.48 18.26
CA ILE A 383 -7.11 2.84 16.97
C ILE A 383 -6.98 3.93 15.90
N ILE A 384 -5.93 3.87 15.10
CA ILE A 384 -5.71 4.77 13.95
C ILE A 384 -5.79 3.94 12.68
N LEU A 385 -6.78 4.22 11.83
CA LEU A 385 -6.97 3.58 10.54
C LEU A 385 -6.35 4.44 9.43
N HIS A 386 -5.43 3.86 8.66
CA HIS A 386 -4.67 4.57 7.62
C HIS A 386 -5.31 4.39 6.24
N GLY A 387 -5.61 5.49 5.55
CA GLY A 387 -6.23 5.48 4.23
C GLY A 387 -5.26 5.21 3.06
N ASN A 388 -3.94 5.26 3.30
CA ASN A 388 -2.88 5.09 2.31
C ASN A 388 -3.15 5.88 1.00
N VAL A 389 -3.57 7.14 1.13
CA VAL A 389 -4.02 7.96 -0.01
C VAL A 389 -2.82 8.47 -0.82
N PRO A 390 -2.73 8.24 -2.14
CA PRO A 390 -1.67 8.84 -2.96
C PRO A 390 -1.64 10.37 -2.81
N GLY A 391 -0.45 10.93 -2.62
CA GLY A 391 -0.26 12.36 -2.37
C GLY A 391 -0.43 12.79 -0.90
N SER A 392 -0.83 11.88 -0.01
CA SER A 392 -0.77 12.11 1.44
C SER A 392 0.65 11.87 1.96
N TYR A 393 0.98 12.53 3.07
CA TYR A 393 2.29 12.34 3.72
C TYR A 393 2.57 10.89 4.17
N PRO A 394 1.64 10.16 4.82
CA PRO A 394 1.89 8.77 5.21
C PRO A 394 1.73 7.77 4.05
N PHE A 395 1.67 8.23 2.80
CA PHE A 395 1.47 7.34 1.66
C PHE A 395 2.55 6.25 1.60
N ASN A 396 2.09 5.03 1.42
CA ASN A 396 2.83 3.78 1.38
C ASN A 396 3.54 3.39 2.69
N ARG A 397 3.28 4.06 3.82
CA ARG A 397 3.74 3.59 5.15
C ARG A 397 2.92 2.41 5.64
N HIS A 398 1.60 2.55 5.58
CA HIS A 398 0.64 1.51 5.94
C HIS A 398 -0.12 1.04 4.70
N ARG A 399 -0.61 -0.20 4.73
CA ARG A 399 -1.67 -0.64 3.83
C ARG A 399 -2.92 0.23 4.04
N ARG A 400 -3.72 0.40 3.00
CA ARG A 400 -5.05 0.99 3.12
C ARG A 400 -5.94 0.15 4.06
N SER A 401 -6.60 0.84 4.97
CA SER A 401 -7.69 0.34 5.81
C SER A 401 -9.01 0.89 5.31
N ARG A 402 -9.90 0.00 4.90
CA ARG A 402 -11.29 0.33 4.59
C ARG A 402 -12.06 0.41 5.89
N TRP A 403 -12.93 1.38 5.99
CA TRP A 403 -13.79 1.51 7.16
C TRP A 403 -15.21 1.94 6.78
N ARG A 404 -16.14 1.59 7.66
CA ARG A 404 -17.55 2.00 7.64
C ARG A 404 -17.94 2.48 9.02
N ILE A 405 -18.47 3.70 9.13
CA ILE A 405 -19.09 4.19 10.36
C ILE A 405 -20.56 3.85 10.30
N VAL A 406 -21.04 3.02 11.22
CA VAL A 406 -22.43 2.55 11.28
C VAL A 406 -23.14 3.33 12.38
N PHE A 407 -24.17 4.10 12.04
CA PHE A 407 -24.83 5.01 12.97
C PHE A 407 -25.96 4.32 13.74
N SER A 408 -27.11 4.14 13.09
CA SER A 408 -28.33 3.62 13.73
C SER A 408 -28.69 2.21 13.24
N SER A 409 -28.38 1.90 11.97
CA SER A 409 -28.67 0.60 11.36
C SER A 409 -27.58 0.21 10.35
N PRO A 410 -27.48 -1.07 9.93
CA PRO A 410 -26.46 -1.52 8.98
C PRO A 410 -26.47 -0.81 7.62
N ASP A 411 -27.61 -0.23 7.23
CA ASP A 411 -27.78 0.52 5.97
C ASP A 411 -27.54 2.03 6.13
N ASP A 412 -27.42 2.50 7.37
CA ASP A 412 -27.14 3.90 7.70
C ASP A 412 -25.66 4.07 8.05
N PHE A 413 -24.86 4.35 7.02
CA PHE A 413 -23.42 4.43 7.16
C PHE A 413 -22.75 5.40 6.19
N VAL A 414 -21.52 5.76 6.52
CA VAL A 414 -20.54 6.38 5.61
C VAL A 414 -19.30 5.51 5.53
N THR A 415 -18.54 5.58 4.43
CA THR A 415 -17.36 4.75 4.21
C THR A 415 -16.08 5.56 4.04
N SER A 416 -14.96 4.87 4.06
CA SER A 416 -13.64 5.42 3.73
C SER A 416 -13.51 5.98 2.31
N GLU A 417 -14.47 5.73 1.42
CA GLU A 417 -14.52 6.28 0.07
C GLU A 417 -15.46 7.50 -0.06
N THR A 418 -16.33 7.73 0.94
CA THR A 418 -17.21 8.90 1.00
C THR A 418 -16.36 10.16 1.18
N ARG A 419 -16.71 11.22 0.44
CA ARG A 419 -16.04 12.52 0.58
C ARG A 419 -16.25 13.08 1.99
N TYR A 420 -15.22 13.70 2.56
CA TYR A 420 -15.29 14.19 3.92
C TYR A 420 -16.43 15.20 4.15
N GLU A 421 -16.76 16.02 3.15
CA GLU A 421 -17.87 16.98 3.28
C GLU A 421 -19.20 16.28 3.61
N GLU A 422 -19.48 15.16 2.95
CA GLU A 422 -20.68 14.33 3.18
C GLU A 422 -20.59 13.57 4.52
N VAL A 423 -19.40 13.03 4.85
CA VAL A 423 -19.14 12.41 6.17
C VAL A 423 -19.43 13.41 7.30
N SER A 424 -18.94 14.65 7.14
CA SER A 424 -19.10 15.73 8.11
C SER A 424 -20.57 16.18 8.23
N GLU A 425 -21.30 16.29 7.12
CA GLU A 425 -22.73 16.58 7.14
C GLU A 425 -23.53 15.50 7.88
N ARG A 426 -23.26 14.22 7.60
CA ARG A 426 -23.93 13.11 8.28
C ARG A 426 -23.63 13.13 9.78
N LEU A 427 -22.37 13.24 10.18
CA LEU A 427 -21.97 13.30 11.59
C LEU A 427 -22.58 14.51 12.32
N ARG A 428 -22.59 15.69 11.70
CA ARG A 428 -23.25 16.88 12.28
C ARG A 428 -24.74 16.65 12.49
N SER A 429 -25.41 15.96 11.57
CA SER A 429 -26.81 15.58 11.73
C SER A 429 -27.01 14.61 12.88
N THR A 430 -26.16 13.58 13.00
CA THR A 430 -26.22 12.55 14.04
C THR A 430 -26.00 13.12 15.44
N TRP A 431 -25.03 14.03 15.60
CA TRP A 431 -24.69 14.64 16.90
C TRP A 431 -25.47 15.91 17.24
N LYS A 432 -26.44 16.28 16.41
CA LYS A 432 -27.20 17.52 16.58
C LYS A 432 -27.98 17.48 17.88
N GLY A 433 -27.68 18.44 18.77
CA GLY A 433 -28.33 18.54 20.08
C GLY A 433 -27.74 17.63 21.16
N SER A 434 -26.69 16.86 20.86
CA SER A 434 -25.96 16.03 21.83
C SER A 434 -24.87 16.80 22.58
N TYR A 435 -24.45 17.96 22.07
CA TYR A 435 -23.43 18.81 22.70
C TYR A 435 -24.00 19.60 23.88
N ALA A 436 -23.20 19.81 24.93
CA ALA A 436 -23.61 20.57 26.10
C ALA A 436 -23.80 22.06 25.78
N SER A 437 -23.13 22.58 24.75
CA SER A 437 -23.32 23.95 24.28
C SER A 437 -22.97 24.16 22.79
N PRO A 438 -23.49 25.21 22.14
CA PRO A 438 -23.07 25.61 20.80
C PRO A 438 -21.59 26.03 20.71
N ALA A 439 -20.97 26.36 21.85
CA ALA A 439 -19.54 26.70 21.90
C ALA A 439 -18.66 25.45 21.84
N GLU A 440 -19.05 24.38 22.54
CA GLU A 440 -18.41 23.07 22.49
C GLU A 440 -18.51 22.46 21.09
N GLU A 441 -19.70 22.50 20.49
CA GLU A 441 -19.92 22.05 19.11
C GLU A 441 -18.97 22.75 18.13
N ARG A 442 -18.87 24.08 18.20
CA ARG A 442 -17.93 24.85 17.37
C ARG A 442 -16.47 24.54 17.68
N ALA A 443 -16.12 24.22 18.93
CA ALA A 443 -14.74 23.95 19.32
C ALA A 443 -14.25 22.60 18.78
N LEU A 444 -15.06 21.54 18.92
CA LEU A 444 -14.74 20.20 18.45
C LEU A 444 -14.74 20.08 16.92
N GLN A 445 -15.67 20.79 16.26
CA GLN A 445 -15.81 20.74 14.80
C GLN A 445 -14.93 21.76 14.06
N ARG A 446 -14.12 22.55 14.78
CA ARG A 446 -13.26 23.56 14.15
C ARG A 446 -12.12 22.87 13.38
N PRO A 447 -11.93 23.16 12.07
CA PRO A 447 -10.78 22.66 11.34
C PRO A 447 -9.49 23.15 11.99
N MET A 448 -8.56 22.23 12.22
CA MET A 448 -7.19 22.54 12.64
C MET A 448 -6.22 22.18 11.51
N VAL A 449 -5.48 23.17 11.02
CA VAL A 449 -4.49 22.95 9.96
C VAL A 449 -3.29 22.22 10.53
N LEU A 450 -2.96 21.09 9.93
CA LEU A 450 -1.75 20.33 10.19
C LEU A 450 -0.77 20.57 9.05
N ASN A 451 0.31 21.29 9.36
CA ASN A 451 1.47 21.36 8.49
C ASN A 451 2.32 20.14 8.77
N ARG A 452 2.65 19.34 7.74
CA ARG A 452 3.58 18.20 7.84
C ARG A 452 4.96 18.49 7.25
N GLY A 453 5.11 19.63 6.56
CA GLY A 453 6.34 20.02 5.84
C GLY A 453 7.36 20.83 6.66
N TRP A 454 7.05 21.17 7.91
CA TRP A 454 8.00 21.86 8.79
C TRP A 454 8.65 20.79 9.67
N GLY A 455 9.98 20.67 9.70
CA GLY A 455 10.71 19.56 10.34
C GLY A 455 10.51 19.30 11.85
N ASP A 456 9.53 19.96 12.47
CA ASP A 456 9.01 19.73 13.84
C ASP A 456 7.57 19.14 13.82
N SER A 457 7.02 18.87 12.64
CA SER A 457 5.71 18.26 12.48
C SER A 457 5.84 16.76 12.74
N PRO A 458 4.89 16.14 13.45
CA PRO A 458 4.90 14.72 13.74
C PRO A 458 5.38 13.86 12.56
N GLU A 459 6.59 13.29 12.65
CA GLU A 459 7.10 12.39 11.60
C GLU A 459 6.28 11.09 11.58
N SER A 460 5.56 10.83 12.68
CA SER A 460 4.74 9.64 12.91
C SER A 460 3.30 10.00 13.30
N SER A 461 2.31 9.24 12.80
CA SER A 461 0.91 9.25 13.27
C SER A 461 0.80 9.09 14.79
N VAL A 462 1.82 8.47 15.38
CA VAL A 462 2.01 8.19 16.80
C VAL A 462 2.30 9.44 17.65
N GLU A 463 2.92 10.48 17.07
CA GLU A 463 3.27 11.72 17.79
C GLU A 463 2.05 12.64 17.98
N PHE A 464 0.89 12.32 17.38
CA PHE A 464 -0.35 13.08 17.49
C PHE A 464 -0.96 13.15 18.89
N LEU A 465 -0.66 12.16 19.74
CA LEU A 465 -1.46 11.92 20.95
C LEU A 465 -0.66 12.19 22.24
N GLY A 466 0.56 12.72 22.10
CA GLY A 466 1.51 12.85 23.19
C GLY A 466 1.46 14.15 24.01
N GLY A 467 0.83 15.22 23.51
CA GLY A 467 0.90 16.55 24.15
C GLY A 467 -0.30 17.48 23.89
N TRP A 468 -1.43 16.95 23.44
CA TRP A 468 -2.56 17.80 23.00
C TRP A 468 -3.49 18.25 24.14
N GLU A 469 -3.46 17.62 25.33
CA GLU A 469 -4.24 18.09 26.49
C GLU A 469 -3.69 19.38 27.12
N GLU A 470 -2.41 19.73 26.90
CA GLU A 470 -1.74 20.80 27.66
C GLU A 470 -1.43 22.07 26.84
N SER A 471 -1.58 22.04 25.51
CA SER A 471 -1.17 23.16 24.63
C SER A 471 -2.34 23.98 24.09
N THR A 472 -3.18 24.53 24.98
CA THR A 472 -4.08 25.66 24.67
C THR A 472 -3.40 27.02 24.89
N GLY A 473 -2.10 27.13 24.61
CA GLY A 473 -1.31 28.31 24.99
C GLY A 473 -0.24 28.73 24.00
N LYS A 474 -0.58 29.71 23.15
CA LYS A 474 0.29 30.73 22.50
C LYS A 474 1.30 30.26 21.43
N GLY A 475 1.28 30.96 20.28
CA GLY A 475 2.46 31.13 19.43
C GLY A 475 2.18 31.26 17.93
N GLN A 476 1.65 32.40 17.49
CA GLN A 476 1.54 32.75 16.07
C GLN A 476 2.93 33.20 15.55
N ARG A 477 3.48 32.56 14.51
CA ARG A 477 4.58 33.13 13.71
C ARG A 477 4.37 32.90 12.22
N THR A 478 4.59 33.98 11.48
CA THR A 478 4.28 34.22 10.07
C THR A 478 5.40 33.76 9.13
N GLY A 479 5.02 33.08 8.05
CA GLY A 479 5.50 33.32 6.68
C GLY A 479 6.84 32.74 6.21
N HIS A 480 6.78 31.79 5.27
CA HIS A 480 7.54 31.88 4.02
C HIS A 480 6.88 31.02 2.92
N GLU A 481 6.47 31.67 1.83
CA GLU A 481 6.04 31.02 0.58
C GLU A 481 7.29 30.54 -0.18
N GLY A 482 7.54 29.23 -0.15
CA GLY A 482 8.46 28.54 -1.04
C GLY A 482 7.68 27.55 -1.89
N HIS A 483 7.99 27.50 -3.18
CA HIS A 483 7.40 26.60 -4.19
C HIS A 483 6.95 25.24 -3.63
N ASP A 484 5.64 25.03 -3.53
CA ASP A 484 5.06 23.83 -2.94
C ASP A 484 5.05 22.67 -3.95
N GLY A 485 6.23 22.07 -4.14
CA GLY A 485 6.36 20.67 -4.52
C GLY A 485 6.19 19.73 -3.31
N GLY A 486 5.66 20.24 -2.19
CA GLY A 486 5.46 19.53 -0.93
C GLY A 486 4.11 18.82 -0.87
N LEU A 487 4.07 17.77 -0.06
CA LEU A 487 2.85 17.09 0.35
C LEU A 487 2.00 18.12 1.13
N GLY A 488 0.96 18.66 0.49
CA GLY A 488 0.20 19.79 1.03
C GLY A 488 -0.40 19.52 2.42
N ASN A 489 -0.62 20.60 3.18
CA ASN A 489 -1.20 20.55 4.52
C ASN A 489 -2.55 19.82 4.54
N THR A 490 -2.81 19.08 5.62
CA THR A 490 -4.10 18.43 5.92
C THR A 490 -4.85 19.22 6.99
N GLU A 491 -6.14 18.96 7.13
CA GLU A 491 -7.00 19.54 8.16
C GLU A 491 -7.52 18.44 9.07
N LEU A 492 -7.53 18.72 10.38
CA LEU A 492 -8.07 17.83 11.39
C LEU A 492 -9.46 18.27 11.80
N PHE A 493 -10.36 17.31 11.95
CA PHE A 493 -11.73 17.54 12.39
C PHE A 493 -12.15 16.53 13.45
N GLY A 494 -12.68 17.02 14.56
CA GLY A 494 -13.11 16.20 15.69
C GLY A 494 -14.62 16.00 15.74
N PHE A 495 -15.03 14.80 16.12
CA PHE A 495 -16.36 14.44 16.60
C PHE A 495 -16.22 13.60 17.88
N PRO A 496 -17.27 13.42 18.69
CA PRO A 496 -17.18 12.58 19.88
C PRO A 496 -16.63 11.18 19.53
N GLY A 497 -15.48 10.83 20.13
CA GLY A 497 -14.76 9.57 19.91
C GLY A 497 -14.04 9.41 18.55
N LEU A 498 -14.06 10.42 17.67
CA LEU A 498 -13.53 10.33 16.31
C LEU A 498 -12.70 11.56 15.94
N LEU A 499 -11.56 11.34 15.27
CA LEU A 499 -10.75 12.40 14.70
C LEU A 499 -10.39 12.04 13.25
N PHE A 500 -10.69 12.94 12.33
CA PHE A 500 -10.42 12.79 10.91
C PHE A 500 -9.26 13.67 10.51
N GLU A 501 -8.28 13.09 9.82
CA GLU A 501 -7.29 13.85 9.06
C GLU A 501 -7.69 13.86 7.58
N VAL A 502 -7.88 15.06 7.04
CA VAL A 502 -8.50 15.26 5.73
C VAL A 502 -7.56 16.03 4.81
N MET A 503 -7.41 15.54 3.59
CA MET A 503 -6.63 16.20 2.54
C MET A 503 -7.45 17.32 1.89
N LYS A 504 -6.78 18.27 1.22
CA LYS A 504 -7.43 19.39 0.51
C LYS A 504 -8.47 18.98 -0.54
N ASN A 505 -8.38 17.75 -1.05
CA ASN A 505 -9.34 17.19 -2.02
C ASN A 505 -10.55 16.49 -1.35
N GLY A 506 -10.67 16.56 -0.03
CA GLY A 506 -11.75 15.95 0.74
C GLY A 506 -11.55 14.45 1.05
N ALA A 507 -10.42 13.85 0.67
CA ALA A 507 -10.10 12.48 1.03
C ALA A 507 -9.66 12.37 2.50
N VAL A 508 -10.20 11.40 3.23
CA VAL A 508 -9.76 11.10 4.60
C VAL A 508 -8.46 10.30 4.54
N SER A 509 -7.36 10.90 5.01
CA SER A 509 -6.05 10.28 5.09
C SER A 509 -5.96 9.30 6.26
N CYS A 510 -6.49 9.69 7.43
CA CYS A 510 -6.49 8.88 8.64
C CYS A 510 -7.79 9.08 9.43
N LEU A 511 -8.27 8.02 10.07
CA LEU A 511 -9.37 8.07 11.04
C LEU A 511 -8.86 7.51 12.38
N THR A 512 -8.90 8.32 13.43
CA THR A 512 -8.59 7.89 14.79
C THR A 512 -9.88 7.70 15.57
N ILE A 513 -10.02 6.55 16.24
CA ILE A 513 -11.10 6.20 17.17
C ILE A 513 -10.49 6.17 18.58
N TYR A 514 -11.13 6.83 19.55
CA TYR A 514 -10.62 6.96 20.91
C TYR A 514 -11.71 7.04 21.98
#